data_AF-A0A7C3BQV7-F1
#
_entry.id   AF-A0A7C3BQV7-F1
#
_cell.length_a   1.000
_cell.length_b   1.000
_cell.length_c   1.000
_cell.angle_alpha   90.00
_cell.angle_beta   90.00
_cell.angle_gamma   90.00
#
_symmetry.space_group_name_H-M   'P 1'
#
loop_
_entity.id
_entity.type
_entity.pdbx_description
1 polymer ?
#
loop_
_entity_poly.entity_id
_entity_poly.type
_entity_poly.pdbx_seq_one_letter_code
_entity_poly.pdbx_strand_id
1 'polypeptide(L)' 'MTKIKGRIRADGLQESVSVIRDLWGCPHITAKNEHDVWFSQGFCHAQDRLWQMERTRRFAR' A
#
# COMPACT_ATOMS: atom_id res chain seq x y z
N MET A 1 13.50 -4.86 7.00
CA MET A 1 12.27 -4.20 7.48
C MET A 1 11.76 -3.26 6.39
N THR A 2 10.48 -3.33 6.06
CA THR A 2 9.84 -2.52 5.01
C THR A 2 9.95 -1.04 5.36
N LYS A 3 10.35 -0.19 4.40
CA LYS A 3 10.45 1.26 4.62
C LYS A 3 9.05 1.87 4.62
N ILE A 4 8.64 2.40 5.78
CA ILE A 4 7.35 3.10 5.96
C ILE A 4 7.48 4.63 5.87
N LYS A 5 8.71 5.15 5.77
CA LYS A 5 9.01 6.58 5.67
C LYS A 5 9.92 6.84 4.48
N GLY A 6 9.80 8.04 3.92
CA GLY A 6 10.61 8.51 2.79
C GLY A 6 9.83 8.44 1.48
N ARG A 7 10.56 8.48 0.36
CA ARG A 7 10.01 8.37 -0.99
C ARG A 7 10.34 7.02 -1.58
N ILE A 8 9.33 6.38 -2.17
CA ILE A 8 9.45 5.12 -2.88
C ILE A 8 9.00 5.40 -4.31
N ARG A 9 9.77 4.93 -5.29
CA ARG A 9 9.33 4.90 -6.69
C ARG A 9 8.63 3.58 -6.95
N ALA A 10 7.47 3.63 -7.58
CA ALA A 10 6.74 2.46 -8.01
C ALA A 10 6.33 2.67 -9.47
N ASP A 11 6.74 1.74 -10.34
CA ASP A 11 6.53 1.86 -11.78
C ASP A 11 5.04 1.82 -12.18
N GLY A 12 4.18 1.35 -11.28
CA GLY A 12 2.73 1.28 -11.48
C GLY A 12 1.97 2.56 -11.08
N LEU A 13 2.63 3.64 -10.65
CA LEU A 13 1.95 4.90 -10.34
C LEU A 13 1.94 5.83 -11.56
N GLN A 14 0.77 6.41 -11.85
CA GLN A 14 0.63 7.42 -12.91
C GLN A 14 1.00 8.82 -12.40
N GLU A 15 0.65 9.12 -11.15
CA GLU A 15 0.93 10.37 -10.48
C GLU A 15 1.47 10.18 -9.05
N SER A 16 1.82 11.31 -8.42
CA SER A 16 2.33 11.33 -7.04
C SER A 16 1.23 10.90 -6.06
N VAL A 17 1.58 10.01 -5.12
CA VAL A 17 0.70 9.61 -4.02
C VAL A 17 1.34 9.95 -2.68
N SER A 18 0.53 10.48 -1.76
CA SER A 18 0.93 10.70 -0.37
C SER A 18 0.28 9.65 0.53
N VAL A 19 1.09 9.02 1.38
CA VAL A 19 0.64 8.06 2.38
C VAL A 19 1.10 8.52 3.75
N ILE A 20 0.14 8.76 4.65
CA ILE A 20 0.39 9.15 6.04
C ILE A 20 -0.17 8.06 6.94
N ARG A 21 0.64 7.56 7.87
CA ARG A 21 0.17 6.62 8.89
C ARG A 21 -0.13 7.37 10.17
N ASP A 22 -1.28 7.10 10.77
CA ASP A 22 -1.66 7.67 12.06
C ASP A 22 -0.91 7.01 13.22
N LEU A 23 -1.29 7.38 14.46
CA LEU A 23 -0.69 6.84 15.68
C LEU A 23 -0.87 5.33 15.84
N TRP A 24 -1.93 4.76 15.24
CA TRP A 24 -2.25 3.33 15.28
C TRP A 24 -1.70 2.59 14.05
N GLY A 25 -0.99 3.28 13.17
CA GLY A 25 -0.39 2.72 11.96
C GLY A 25 -1.34 2.61 10.76
N CYS A 26 -2.56 3.15 10.84
CA CYS A 26 -3.55 3.11 9.78
C CYS A 26 -3.14 4.05 8.62
N PRO A 27 -3.01 3.54 7.38
CA PRO A 27 -2.59 4.33 6.23
C PRO A 27 -3.75 5.18 5.70
N HIS A 28 -3.56 6.49 5.69
CA HIS A 28 -4.39 7.48 5.01
C HIS A 28 -3.73 7.80 3.67
N ILE A 29 -4.42 7.51 2.58
CA ILE A 29 -3.90 7.59 1.21
C ILE A 29 -4.59 8.73 0.48
N THR A 30 -3.80 9.60 -0.15
CA THR A 30 -4.31 10.67 -1.01
C THR A 30 -3.62 10.59 -2.36
N ALA A 31 -4.41 10.43 -3.42
CA ALA A 31 -3.96 10.44 -4.82
C ALA A 31 -4.90 11.28 -5.68
N LYS A 32 -4.46 11.63 -6.90
CA LYS A 32 -5.22 12.46 -7.83
C LYS A 32 -6.18 11.70 -8.74
N ASN A 33 -6.03 10.38 -8.82
CA ASN A 33 -6.85 9.52 -9.66
C ASN A 33 -7.16 8.22 -8.91
N GLU A 34 -8.22 7.55 -9.34
CA GLU A 34 -8.71 6.34 -8.69
C GLU A 34 -7.73 5.17 -8.81
N HIS A 35 -7.07 5.01 -9.96
CA HIS A 35 -6.09 3.96 -10.21
C HIS A 35 -4.97 3.96 -9.15
N ASP A 36 -4.39 5.12 -8.88
CA ASP A 36 -3.27 5.28 -7.96
C ASP A 36 -3.71 5.13 -6.50
N VAL A 37 -4.97 5.45 -6.15
CA VAL A 37 -5.54 5.13 -4.82
C VAL A 37 -5.57 3.62 -4.62
N TRP A 38 -6.14 2.86 -5.56
CA TRP A 38 -6.26 1.40 -5.44
C TRP A 38 -4.89 0.72 -5.46
N PHE A 39 -3.99 1.16 -6.34
CA PHE A 39 -2.61 0.66 -6.38
C PHE A 39 -1.91 0.86 -5.03
N SER A 40 -2.00 2.08 -4.49
CA SER A 40 -1.35 2.43 -3.23
C SER A 40 -1.99 1.75 -2.02
N GLN A 41 -3.31 1.51 -2.05
CA GLN A 41 -4.00 0.73 -1.03
C GLN A 41 -3.48 -0.70 -0.99
N GLY A 42 -3.40 -1.38 -2.14
CA GLY A 42 -2.80 -2.72 -2.24
C GLY A 42 -1.36 -2.75 -1.78
N PHE A 43 -0.57 -1.73 -2.15
CA PHE A 43 0.81 -1.57 -1.69
C PHE A 43 0.90 -1.46 -0.17
N CYS A 44 0.11 -0.59 0.46
CA CYS A 44 0.08 -0.45 1.93
C CYS A 44 -0.38 -1.74 2.61
N HIS A 45 -1.39 -2.41 2.07
CA HIS A 45 -1.87 -3.69 2.58
C HIS A 45 -0.75 -4.75 2.54
N ALA A 46 -0.01 -4.83 1.44
CA ALA A 46 1.13 -5.73 1.32
C ALA A 46 2.25 -5.37 2.33
N GLN A 47 2.57 -4.09 2.53
CA GLN A 47 3.59 -3.71 3.52
C GLN A 47 3.29 -4.25 4.92
N ASP A 48 2.02 -4.27 5.31
CA ASP A 48 1.60 -4.64 6.66
C ASP A 48 1.23 -6.13 6.78
N ARG A 49 0.67 -6.70 5.71
CA ARG A 49 -0.04 -7.99 5.75
C ARG A 49 0.36 -8.95 4.62
N LEU A 50 1.50 -8.76 3.95
CA LEU A 50 1.90 -9.60 2.81
C LEU A 50 1.77 -11.11 3.09
N TRP A 51 2.25 -11.56 4.25
CA TRP A 51 2.15 -12.96 4.63
C TRP A 51 0.70 -13.43 4.79
N GLN A 52 -0.16 -12.60 5.40
CA GLN A 52 -1.59 -12.92 5.53
C GLN A 52 -2.25 -13.00 4.15
N MET A 53 -1.99 -12.02 3.26
CA MET A 53 -2.52 -12.02 1.89
C MET A 53 -2.11 -13.30 1.13
N GLU A 54 -0.82 -13.65 1.18
CA GLU A 54 -0.30 -14.81 0.48
C GLU A 54 -0.87 -16.12 1.05
N ARG A 55 -0.97 -16.22 2.37
CA ARG A 55 -1.56 -17.38 3.03
C ARG A 55 -3.03 -17.53 2.64
N THR A 56 -3.82 -16.47 2.77
CA THR A 56 -5.25 -16.47 2.37
C THR A 56 -5.43 -16.84 0.90
N ARG A 57 -4.60 -16.30 0.01
CA ARG A 57 -4.62 -16.63 -1.43
C ARG A 57 -4.36 -18.12 -1.71
N ARG A 58 -3.50 -18.76 -0.93
CA ARG A 58 -3.20 -20.20 -1.06
C ARG A 58 -4.33 -21.09 -0.55
N PHE A 59 -5.00 -20.70 0.54
CA PHE A 59 -6.11 -21.47 1.11
C PHE A 59 -7.45 -21.26 0.40
N ALA A 60 -7.62 -20.17 -0.35
CA ALA A 60 -8.84 -19.87 -1.08
C ALA A 60 -8.95 -20.53 -2.47
N ARG A 61 -7.94 -21.31 -2.87
CA ARG A 61 -7.96 -22.16 -4.06
C ARG A 61 -8.50 -23.54 -3.70
#